data_AF-A0A5J4S6S4-F1
#
_entry.id   AF-A0A5J4S6S4-F1
#
_cell.length_a   1.000
_cell.length_b   1.000
_cell.length_c   1.000
_cell.angle_alpha   90.00
_cell.angle_beta   90.00
_cell.angle_gamma   90.00
#
_symmetry.space_group_name_H-M   'P 1'
#
loop_
_entity.id
_entity.type
_entity.pdbx_description
1 polymer ?
#
loop_
_entity_poly.entity_id
_entity_poly.type
_entity_poly.pdbx_seq_one_letter_code
_entity_poly.pdbx_strand_id
1 'polypeptide(L)'
;MDWTFHIQQGQHLLGKKNTESIKKALEHFRKANEMIEEEDIGKPKILYFLTLGNFAIGQIEQSYKIAHKAKRSIDIAIENSLITMDNMRHFLGEDDIDALINHIEDRYSQIVQLTDTEEEEFNENEFDFLLLYNLIIR
;
A
#
# COMPACT_ATOMS: atom_id res chain seq x y z
N MET A 1 -15.92 14.86 -1.05
CA MET A 1 -15.34 13.71 -0.31
C MET A 1 -13.84 13.83 -0.45
N ASP A 2 -13.10 13.52 0.61
CA ASP A 2 -11.64 13.64 0.67
C ASP A 2 -10.98 12.25 0.66
N TRP A 3 -9.65 12.21 0.63
CA TRP A 3 -8.91 10.95 0.63
C TRP A 3 -9.15 10.13 1.91
N THR A 4 -9.40 10.79 3.06
CA THR A 4 -9.64 10.12 4.34
C THR A 4 -10.93 9.30 4.32
N PHE A 5 -12.00 9.82 3.72
CA PHE A 5 -13.23 9.08 3.46
C PHE A 5 -12.96 7.81 2.66
N HIS A 6 -12.20 7.92 1.57
CA HIS A 6 -11.87 6.78 0.72
C HIS A 6 -11.06 5.71 1.47
N ILE A 7 -10.10 6.11 2.30
CA ILE A 7 -9.34 5.18 3.15
C ILE A 7 -10.24 4.43 4.13
N GLN A 8 -11.15 5.13 4.82
CA GLN A 8 -12.06 4.50 5.78
C GLN A 8 -13.00 3.49 5.11
N GLN A 9 -13.58 3.83 3.95
CA GLN A 9 -14.42 2.90 3.19
C GLN A 9 -13.62 1.69 2.70
N GLY A 10 -12.41 1.91 2.18
CA GLY A 10 -11.54 0.84 1.72
C GLY A 10 -11.15 -0.12 2.84
N GLN A 11 -10.78 0.39 4.01
CA GLN A 11 -10.48 -0.42 5.20
C GLN A 11 -11.67 -1.28 5.62
N HIS A 12 -12.87 -0.69 5.70
CA HIS A 12 -14.09 -1.42 6.06
C HIS A 12 -14.38 -2.56 5.09
N LEU A 13 -14.18 -2.32 3.78
CA LEU A 13 -14.38 -3.33 2.74
C LEU A 13 -13.31 -4.42 2.76
N LEU A 14 -12.03 -4.05 2.90
CA LEU A 14 -10.92 -4.99 2.98
C LEU A 14 -11.08 -5.96 4.16
N GLY A 15 -11.58 -5.47 5.30
CA GLY A 15 -11.88 -6.27 6.48
C GLY A 15 -12.93 -7.37 6.27
N LYS A 16 -13.75 -7.29 5.21
CA LYS A 16 -14.75 -8.32 4.88
C LYS A 16 -14.14 -9.55 4.19
N LYS A 17 -12.88 -9.48 3.74
CA LYS A 17 -12.07 -10.59 3.20
C LYS A 17 -12.72 -11.44 2.10
N ASN A 18 -13.69 -10.89 1.36
CA ASN A 18 -14.25 -11.53 0.17
C ASN A 18 -13.84 -10.76 -1.08
N THR A 19 -13.72 -11.49 -2.18
CA THR A 19 -13.28 -11.00 -3.50
C THR A 19 -13.91 -9.66 -3.90
N GLU A 20 -15.23 -9.57 -3.83
CA GLU A 20 -15.97 -8.38 -4.28
C GLU A 20 -15.65 -7.17 -3.39
N SER A 21 -15.51 -7.38 -2.08
CA SER A 21 -15.16 -6.31 -1.16
C SER A 21 -13.70 -5.88 -1.31
N ILE A 22 -12.76 -6.81 -1.59
CA ILE A 22 -11.35 -6.48 -1.82
C ILE A 22 -11.19 -5.63 -3.09
N LYS A 23 -11.89 -5.98 -4.18
CA LYS A 23 -11.90 -5.17 -5.41
C LYS A 23 -12.36 -3.75 -5.16
N LYS A 24 -13.49 -3.58 -4.47
CA LYS A 24 -14.01 -2.26 -4.09
C LYS A 24 -13.08 -1.51 -3.14
N ALA A 25 -12.41 -2.20 -2.22
CA ALA A 25 -11.43 -1.59 -1.33
C ALA A 25 -10.27 -0.97 -2.12
N LEU A 26 -9.72 -1.70 -3.09
CA LEU A 26 -8.67 -1.22 -3.98
C LEU A 26 -9.11 -0.02 -4.84
N GLU A 27 -10.35 -0.01 -5.32
CA GLU A 27 -10.90 1.17 -6.01
C GLU A 27 -10.98 2.41 -5.11
N HIS A 28 -11.30 2.23 -3.82
CA HIS A 28 -11.28 3.30 -2.85
C HIS A 28 -9.86 3.79 -2.58
N PHE A 29 -8.89 2.88 -2.38
CA PHE A 29 -7.50 3.27 -2.15
C PHE A 29 -6.87 3.96 -3.36
N ARG A 30 -7.17 3.51 -4.58
CA ARG A 30 -6.79 4.22 -5.82
C ARG A 30 -7.31 5.66 -5.83
N LYS A 31 -8.61 5.85 -5.56
CA LYS A 31 -9.21 7.19 -5.51
C LYS A 31 -8.53 8.06 -4.45
N ALA A 32 -8.20 7.50 -3.28
CA ALA A 32 -7.45 8.24 -2.27
C ALA A 32 -6.06 8.66 -2.78
N ASN A 33 -5.36 7.78 -3.49
CA ASN A 33 -4.02 8.03 -4.04
C ASN A 33 -4.02 9.08 -5.16
N GLU A 34 -5.06 9.11 -5.99
CA GLU A 34 -5.27 10.10 -7.04
C GLU A 34 -5.63 11.50 -6.51
N MET A 35 -6.07 11.60 -5.25
CA MET A 35 -6.50 12.85 -4.60
C MET A 35 -5.39 13.58 -3.86
N ILE A 36 -4.18 13.00 -3.80
CA ILE A 36 -3.13 13.44 -2.90
C ILE A 36 -1.79 13.49 -3.62
N GLU A 37 -1.05 14.57 -3.38
CA GLU A 37 0.30 14.76 -3.92
C GLU A 37 1.31 13.85 -3.20
N GLU A 38 2.50 13.71 -3.76
CA GLU A 38 3.55 12.84 -3.23
C GLU A 38 4.11 13.33 -1.89
N GLU A 39 4.10 14.64 -1.67
CA GLU A 39 4.63 15.31 -0.49
C GLU A 39 3.65 15.32 0.71
N ASP A 40 2.41 14.86 0.53
CA ASP A 40 1.41 14.92 1.59
C ASP A 40 1.66 13.85 2.67
N ILE A 41 1.45 14.23 3.93
CA ILE A 41 1.53 13.34 5.10
C ILE A 41 0.58 12.14 5.05
N GLY A 42 -0.47 12.19 4.23
CA GLY A 42 -1.38 11.08 3.98
C GLY A 42 -0.83 10.03 3.00
N LYS A 43 0.18 10.36 2.18
CA LYS A 43 0.70 9.51 1.11
C LYS A 43 1.22 8.16 1.62
N PRO A 44 2.05 8.08 2.69
CA PRO A 44 2.55 6.80 3.20
C PRO A 44 1.42 5.84 3.57
N LYS A 45 0.41 6.36 4.26
CA LYS A 45 -0.75 5.58 4.71
C LYS A 45 -1.59 5.06 3.54
N ILE A 46 -1.78 5.85 2.49
CA ILE A 46 -2.53 5.42 1.30
C ILE A 46 -1.77 4.31 0.57
N LEU A 47 -0.47 4.46 0.37
CA LEU A 47 0.38 3.43 -0.24
C LEU A 47 0.42 2.15 0.59
N TYR A 48 0.44 2.25 1.92
CA TYR A 48 0.30 1.08 2.81
C TYR A 48 -1.01 0.31 2.56
N PHE A 49 -2.14 1.00 2.39
CA PHE A 49 -3.41 0.31 2.09
C PHE A 49 -3.47 -0.27 0.67
N LEU A 50 -2.86 0.39 -0.32
CA LEU A 50 -2.66 -0.19 -1.65
C LEU A 50 -1.77 -1.46 -1.57
N THR A 51 -0.74 -1.44 -0.74
CA THR A 51 0.13 -2.60 -0.48
C THR A 51 -0.69 -3.78 0.06
N LEU A 52 -1.49 -3.55 1.10
CA LEU A 52 -2.35 -4.57 1.72
C LEU A 52 -3.38 -5.12 0.72
N GLY A 53 -3.96 -4.26 -0.10
CA GLY A 53 -4.91 -4.67 -1.13
C GLY A 53 -4.25 -5.54 -2.21
N ASN A 54 -3.09 -5.14 -2.72
CA ASN A 54 -2.32 -5.92 -3.70
C ASN A 54 -1.87 -7.27 -3.14
N PHE A 55 -1.44 -7.29 -1.88
CA PHE A 55 -1.13 -8.53 -1.17
C PHE A 55 -2.35 -9.46 -1.10
N ALA A 56 -3.52 -8.92 -0.74
CA ALA A 56 -4.76 -9.68 -0.60
C ALA A 56 -5.25 -10.29 -1.93
N ILE A 57 -4.89 -9.70 -3.07
CA ILE A 57 -5.22 -10.22 -4.40
C ILE A 57 -4.11 -11.08 -5.01
N GLY A 58 -3.02 -11.30 -4.28
CA GLY A 58 -1.92 -12.18 -4.69
C GLY A 58 -0.87 -11.53 -5.59
N GLN A 59 -0.94 -10.21 -5.84
CA GLN A 59 0.10 -9.49 -6.55
C GLN A 59 1.27 -9.15 -5.62
N ILE A 60 2.06 -10.16 -5.31
CA ILE A 60 3.14 -10.03 -4.32
C ILE A 60 4.24 -9.06 -4.78
N GLU A 61 4.66 -9.13 -6.05
CA GLU A 61 5.68 -8.22 -6.59
C GLU A 61 5.22 -6.75 -6.49
N GLN A 62 4.01 -6.46 -6.99
CA GLN A 62 3.43 -5.12 -6.92
C GLN A 62 3.27 -4.64 -5.48
N SER A 63 2.76 -5.51 -4.60
CA SER A 63 2.65 -5.21 -3.16
C SER A 63 4.03 -4.84 -2.60
N TYR A 64 5.05 -5.63 -2.88
CA TYR A 64 6.40 -5.37 -2.39
C TYR A 64 6.98 -4.04 -2.89
N LYS A 65 6.83 -3.72 -4.19
CA LYS A 65 7.24 -2.42 -4.76
C LYS A 65 6.51 -1.25 -4.07
N ILE A 66 5.19 -1.34 -3.89
CA ILE A 66 4.40 -0.29 -3.24
C ILE A 66 4.81 -0.14 -1.76
N ALA A 67 5.13 -1.23 -1.05
CA ALA A 67 5.57 -1.18 0.34
C ALA A 67 6.86 -0.36 0.50
N HIS A 68 7.84 -0.59 -0.37
CA HIS A 68 9.08 0.18 -0.40
C HIS A 68 8.84 1.64 -0.81
N LYS A 69 7.94 1.90 -1.76
CA LYS A 69 7.53 3.27 -2.08
C LYS A 69 6.82 3.97 -0.90
N ALA A 70 5.99 3.25 -0.15
CA ALA A 70 5.35 3.75 1.06
C ALA A 70 6.38 4.11 2.13
N LYS A 71 7.44 3.31 2.26
CA LYS A 71 8.55 3.60 3.18
C LYS A 71 9.32 4.85 2.76
N ARG A 72 9.66 5.01 1.48
CA ARG A 72 10.33 6.22 0.96
C ARG A 72 9.46 7.47 1.08
N SER A 73 8.15 7.35 0.88
CA SER A 73 7.25 8.52 0.98
C SER A 73 7.13 9.06 2.41
N ILE A 74 7.52 8.30 3.44
CA ILE A 74 7.66 8.84 4.80
C ILE A 74 8.72 9.94 4.83
N ASP A 75 9.87 9.71 4.21
CA ASP A 75 10.95 10.71 4.19
C ASP A 75 10.50 11.96 3.41
N ILE A 76 9.87 11.77 2.25
CA ILE A 76 9.32 12.87 1.44
C ILE A 76 8.28 13.68 2.25
N ALA A 77 7.34 13.01 2.93
CA ALA A 77 6.32 13.67 3.73
C ALA A 77 6.91 14.43 4.93
N ILE A 78 7.97 13.90 5.56
CA ILE A 78 8.66 14.57 6.67
C ILE A 78 9.42 15.81 6.17
N GLU A 79 10.18 15.66 5.08
CA GLU A 79 10.98 16.76 4.50
C GLU A 79 10.12 17.95 4.06
N ASN A 80 8.89 17.67 3.59
CA ASN A 80 7.96 18.70 3.12
C ASN A 80 6.98 19.18 4.20
N SER A 81 7.03 18.62 5.41
CA SER A 81 6.14 19.01 6.49
C SER A 81 6.59 20.29 7.18
N LEU A 82 5.65 21.21 7.39
CA LEU A 82 5.84 22.41 8.20
C LEU A 82 5.87 22.12 9.72
N ILE A 83 5.53 20.90 10.12
CA ILE A 83 5.46 20.45 11.51
C ILE A 83 6.48 19.34 11.71
N THR A 84 7.30 19.45 12.76
CA THR A 84 8.24 18.40 13.18
C THR A 84 7.79 17.80 14.51
N MET A 85 7.87 16.47 14.62
CA MET A 85 7.53 15.72 15.83
C MET A 85 8.56 14.60 16.03
N ASP A 86 8.99 14.37 17.28
CA ASP A 86 10.02 13.37 17.59
C ASP A 86 9.65 11.93 17.16
N ASN A 87 8.35 11.63 17.08
CA ASN A 87 7.80 10.32 16.70
C ASN A 87 7.11 10.34 15.33
N MET A 88 7.47 11.27 14.44
CA MET A 88 6.76 11.47 13.18
C MET A 88 6.75 10.23 12.27
N ARG A 89 7.87 9.50 12.19
CA ARG A 89 7.95 8.26 11.39
C ARG A 89 6.97 7.18 11.89
N HIS A 90 6.89 7.00 13.20
CA HIS A 90 5.93 6.08 13.81
C HIS A 90 4.47 6.54 13.55
N PHE A 91 4.19 7.84 13.69
CA PHE A 91 2.87 8.40 13.37
C PHE A 91 2.45 8.18 11.91
N LEU A 92 3.41 8.23 10.99
CA LEU A 92 3.20 7.97 9.56
C LEU A 92 3.11 6.47 9.23
N GLY A 93 3.32 5.58 10.20
CA GLY A 93 3.09 4.14 10.07
C GLY A 93 4.30 3.33 9.63
N GLU A 94 5.54 3.81 9.87
CA GLU A 94 6.76 3.07 9.53
C GLU A 94 6.74 1.63 10.05
N ASP A 95 6.38 1.43 11.33
CA ASP A 95 6.41 0.09 11.94
C ASP A 95 5.48 -0.91 11.23
N ASP A 96 4.31 -0.46 10.79
CA ASP A 96 3.35 -1.29 10.05
C ASP A 96 3.86 -1.63 8.65
N ILE A 97 4.50 -0.66 7.98
CA ILE A 97 5.11 -0.84 6.66
C ILE A 97 6.29 -1.82 6.76
N ASP A 98 7.17 -1.64 7.73
CA ASP A 98 8.31 -2.53 7.96
C ASP A 98 7.87 -3.95 8.32
N ALA A 99 6.84 -4.09 9.16
CA ALA A 99 6.28 -5.41 9.46
C ALA A 99 5.73 -6.11 8.20
N LEU A 100 5.11 -5.36 7.29
CA LEU A 100 4.59 -5.89 6.04
C LEU A 100 5.70 -6.26 5.04
N ILE A 101 6.73 -5.42 4.91
CA ILE A 101 7.93 -5.71 4.10
C ILE A 101 8.56 -7.02 4.59
N ASN A 102 8.87 -7.11 5.88
CA ASN A 102 9.46 -8.30 6.49
C ASN A 102 8.58 -9.55 6.27
N HIS A 103 7.25 -9.40 6.39
CA HIS A 103 6.33 -10.51 6.14
C HIS A 103 6.39 -11.01 4.68
N ILE A 104 6.52 -10.11 3.71
CA ILE A 104 6.64 -10.46 2.30
C ILE A 104 8.00 -11.12 2.04
N GLU A 105 9.09 -10.58 2.59
CA GLU A 105 10.45 -11.13 2.46
C GLU A 105 10.53 -12.56 3.00
N ASP A 106 9.98 -12.81 4.19
CA ASP A 106 9.97 -14.14 4.83
C ASP A 106 9.19 -15.17 4.01
N ARG A 107 8.06 -14.76 3.42
CA ARG A 107 7.10 -15.68 2.78
C ARG A 107 7.34 -15.87 1.28
N TYR A 108 7.91 -14.87 0.62
CA TYR A 108 8.03 -14.79 -0.84
C TYR A 108 9.45 -14.39 -1.28
N SER A 109 10.46 -14.86 -0.56
CA SER A 109 11.88 -14.56 -0.81
C SER A 109 12.34 -14.68 -2.26
N GLN A 110 11.82 -15.66 -3.01
CA GLN A 110 12.13 -15.83 -4.45
C GLN A 110 11.61 -14.67 -5.31
N ILE A 111 10.42 -14.15 -5.02
CA ILE A 111 9.85 -12.99 -5.73
C ILE A 111 10.65 -11.75 -5.35
N VAL A 112 10.91 -11.56 -4.05
CA VAL A 112 11.69 -10.43 -3.54
C VAL A 112 13.08 -10.34 -4.18
N GLN A 113 13.80 -11.45 -4.32
CA GLN A 113 15.14 -11.48 -4.93
C GLN A 113 15.16 -11.01 -6.39
N LEU A 114 14.02 -11.07 -7.08
CA LEU A 114 13.88 -10.68 -8.49
C LEU A 114 13.19 -9.32 -8.66
N THR A 115 12.70 -8.72 -7.56
CA THR A 115 11.95 -7.47 -7.61
C THR A 115 12.89 -6.30 -7.42
N ASP A 116 12.96 -5.40 -8.40
CA ASP A 116 13.61 -4.10 -8.24
C ASP A 116 12.67 -3.16 -7.48
N THR A 117 13.06 -2.77 -6.27
CA THR A 117 12.28 -1.86 -5.41
C THR A 117 12.63 -0.40 -5.61
N GLU A 118 13.72 -0.10 -6.33
CA GLU A 118 14.16 1.25 -6.66
C GLU A 118 13.60 1.73 -8.01
N GLU A 119 12.90 0.86 -8.74
CA GLU A 119 12.13 1.24 -9.92
C GLU A 119 11.05 2.26 -9.53
N GLU A 120 11.23 3.52 -9.93
CA GLU A 120 10.26 4.60 -9.68
C GLU A 120 9.14 4.64 -10.73
N GLU A 121 9.38 4.08 -11.92
CA GLU A 121 8.44 4.06 -13.04
C GLU A 121 7.50 2.85 -13.00
N PHE A 122 6.65 2.77 -11.97
CA PHE A 122 5.53 1.81 -11.94
C PHE A 122 4.25 2.47 -11.44
N ASN A 123 3.10 1.91 -11.82
CA ASN A 123 1.80 2.45 -11.46
C ASN A 123 1.22 1.74 -10.23
N GLU A 124 1.19 2.38 -9.06
CA GLU A 124 0.66 1.77 -7.82
C GLU A 124 -0.86 1.51 -7.87
N ASN A 125 -1.54 2.15 -8.83
CA ASN A 125 -2.98 2.05 -9.03
C ASN A 125 -3.39 0.98 -10.06
N GLU A 126 -2.43 0.24 -10.61
CA GLU A 126 -2.69 -0.88 -11.51
C GLU A 126 -3.01 -2.16 -10.72
N PHE A 127 -4.12 -2.82 -11.09
CA PHE A 127 -4.59 -4.03 -10.42
C PHE A 127 -4.90 -5.14 -11.44
N ASP A 128 -4.10 -6.20 -11.43
CA ASP A 128 -4.43 -7.51 -11.98
C ASP A 128 -5.20 -8.41 -10.99
N PHE A 129 -6.50 -8.63 -11.26
CA PHE A 129 -7.35 -9.51 -10.46
C PHE A 129 -7.35 -10.98 -10.90
N LEU A 130 -6.55 -11.35 -11.92
CA LEU A 130 -6.47 -12.74 -12.40
C LEU A 130 -5.97 -13.69 -11.30
N LEU A 131 -5.05 -13.23 -10.45
CA LEU A 131 -4.47 -14.01 -9.35
C LEU A 131 -5.46 -14.29 -8.21
N LEU A 132 -6.50 -13.47 -8.07
CA LEU A 132 -7.51 -13.60 -7.03
C LEU A 132 -8.33 -14.90 -7.16
N TYR A 133 -8.53 -15.39 -8.39
CA TYR A 133 -9.25 -16.64 -8.64
C TYR A 133 -8.48 -17.88 -8.18
N ASN A 134 -7.14 -17.82 -8.13
CA ASN A 134 -6.30 -18.95 -7.76
C ASN A 134 -6.18 -19.14 -6.24
N LEU A 135 -6.52 -18.13 -5.44
CA LEU A 135 -6.52 -18.18 -3.98
C LEU A 135 -7.78 -18.85 -3.38
N ILE A 136 -8.86 -18.97 -4.14
CA ILE A 136 -10.15 -19.54 -3.69
C ILE A 136 -10.23 -21.06 -3.94
N ILE A 137 -9.35 -21.60 -4.78
CA ILE A 137 -9.36 -23.02 -5.22
C ILE A 137 -8.35 -23.87 -4.40
N ARG A 138 -7.77 -23.34 -3.32
CA ARG A 138 -6.95 -24.09 -2.36
C ARG A 138 -7.59 -24.07 -0.97
#